data_AF-A0A166G7G4-F1
#
_entry.id   AF-A0A166G7G4-F1
#
_cell.length_a   1.000
_cell.length_b   1.000
_cell.length_c   1.000
_cell.angle_alpha   90.00
_cell.angle_beta   90.00
_cell.angle_gamma   90.00
#
_symmetry.space_group_name_H-M   'P 1'
#
loop_
_entity.id
_entity.type
_entity.pdbx_description
1 polymer ?
#
loop_
_entity_poly.entity_id
_entity_poly.type
_entity_poly.pdbx_seq_one_letter_code
_entity_poly.pdbx_strand_id
1 'polypeptide(L)'
;MQNLEGLTLINCVSTSLFFGNPSDHRSVKLHRLRRLSVNDSPEACAAFNRAISVDDERTAISFGRRYTDQRGLESIAEFMREIPISQRFTALEASARHVDSSKQRNVNFHLHHDFGGASLTLRAIMFRPERGSSALFDSPNWYHDLWTTIAMSLQLQHIQSLVILVDSVAGALTKSTWLKSFSHAKLVTVLDVQSRHILALSQALYPQKTPTRTKISQCLFPRLGLLSLAIQPKGLYIF
;
A
#
# COMPACT_ATOMS: atom_id res chain seq x y z
N MET A 1 18.03 -16.73 -20.25
CA MET A 1 17.54 -16.68 -18.84
C MET A 1 16.47 -17.75 -18.56
N GLN A 2 16.60 -18.98 -19.06
CA GLN A 2 15.50 -19.97 -18.99
C GLN A 2 15.24 -20.59 -17.60
N ASN A 3 16.08 -20.30 -16.59
CA ASN A 3 15.97 -20.85 -15.23
C ASN A 3 16.04 -19.77 -14.13
N LEU A 4 15.87 -18.49 -14.47
CA LEU A 4 15.97 -17.43 -13.48
C LEU A 4 14.70 -17.39 -12.62
N GLU A 5 14.78 -17.94 -11.40
CA GLU A 5 13.63 -17.94 -10.47
C GLU A 5 13.58 -16.68 -9.59
N GLY A 6 14.70 -15.97 -9.41
CA GLY A 6 14.80 -14.79 -8.57
C GLY A 6 15.67 -13.69 -9.19
N LEU A 7 15.18 -12.46 -9.18
CA LEU A 7 15.93 -11.27 -9.64
C LEU A 7 15.78 -10.14 -8.63
N THR A 8 16.90 -9.56 -8.21
CA THR A 8 16.94 -8.36 -7.37
C THR A 8 17.72 -7.26 -8.08
N LEU A 9 17.07 -6.12 -8.32
CA LEU A 9 17.65 -4.92 -8.89
C LEU A 9 17.77 -3.86 -7.80
N ILE A 10 18.95 -3.27 -7.63
CA ILE A 10 19.23 -2.26 -6.60
C ILE A 10 19.98 -1.11 -7.25
N ASN A 11 19.43 0.11 -7.19
CA ASN A 11 20.01 1.33 -7.78
C ASN A 11 20.49 1.11 -9.23
N CYS A 12 19.74 0.33 -9.99
CA CYS A 12 20.08 -0.02 -11.34
C CYS A 12 19.66 1.12 -12.25
N VAL A 13 20.61 2.04 -12.50
CA VAL A 13 20.58 2.99 -13.63
C VAL A 13 20.22 2.28 -14.96
N SER A 14 20.37 0.96 -15.00
CA SER A 14 20.16 0.12 -16.17
C SER A 14 18.72 -0.23 -16.52
N THR A 15 17.68 0.14 -15.78
CA THR A 15 16.30 -0.09 -16.28
C THR A 15 15.99 0.76 -17.52
N SER A 16 16.69 1.87 -17.76
CA SER A 16 16.69 2.56 -19.06
C SER A 16 17.71 1.96 -20.05
N LEU A 17 18.85 1.41 -19.59
CA LEU A 17 19.85 0.77 -20.47
C LEU A 17 19.41 -0.61 -21.01
N PHE A 18 18.64 -1.39 -20.26
CA PHE A 18 18.20 -2.74 -20.66
C PHE A 18 17.01 -2.71 -21.62
N PHE A 19 16.18 -1.67 -21.56
CA PHE A 19 14.92 -1.59 -22.30
C PHE A 19 14.94 -0.55 -23.42
N GLY A 20 16.01 0.24 -23.51
CA GLY A 20 16.19 1.24 -24.57
C GLY A 20 15.26 2.43 -24.42
N ASN A 21 15.00 3.12 -25.52
CA ASN A 21 14.10 4.27 -25.56
C ASN A 21 12.68 3.81 -25.14
N PRO A 22 11.97 4.46 -24.20
CA PRO A 22 10.62 4.08 -23.79
C PRO A 22 9.59 4.01 -24.95
N SER A 23 9.86 4.64 -26.09
CA SER A 23 9.07 4.52 -27.31
C SER A 23 9.24 3.20 -28.07
N ASP A 24 10.25 2.40 -27.79
CA ASP A 24 10.55 1.14 -28.51
C ASP A 24 9.68 -0.06 -28.07
N HIS A 25 8.81 0.09 -27.06
CA HIS A 25 7.85 -0.95 -26.60
C HIS A 25 8.43 -2.37 -26.46
N ARG A 26 9.71 -2.49 -26.06
CA ARG A 26 10.35 -3.80 -25.87
C ARG A 26 9.78 -4.46 -24.63
N SER A 27 8.95 -5.48 -24.83
CA SER A 27 8.48 -6.35 -23.75
C SER A 27 9.48 -7.47 -23.52
N VAL A 28 9.91 -7.65 -22.27
CA VAL A 28 10.69 -8.82 -21.87
C VAL A 28 9.77 -9.78 -21.14
N LYS A 29 9.63 -10.99 -21.68
CA LYS A 29 8.91 -12.08 -21.02
C LYS A 29 9.85 -12.83 -20.09
N LEU A 30 9.51 -12.88 -18.82
CA LEU A 30 10.31 -13.55 -17.79
C LEU A 30 9.63 -14.87 -17.37
N HIS A 31 9.61 -15.83 -18.31
CA HIS A 31 9.04 -17.15 -18.08
C HIS A 31 9.82 -17.86 -16.95
N ARG A 32 9.13 -18.23 -15.86
CA ARG A 32 9.64 -18.88 -14.62
C ARG A 32 10.18 -17.97 -13.51
N LEU A 33 10.10 -16.65 -13.65
CA LEU A 33 10.48 -15.78 -12.54
C LEU A 33 9.47 -15.89 -11.40
N ARG A 34 9.90 -16.40 -10.25
CA ARG A 34 9.06 -16.52 -9.04
C ARG A 34 9.18 -15.32 -8.13
N ARG A 35 10.33 -14.66 -8.11
CA ARG A 35 10.58 -13.49 -7.26
C ARG A 35 11.27 -12.38 -8.03
N LEU A 36 10.68 -11.20 -7.99
CA LEU A 36 11.27 -9.98 -8.53
C LEU A 36 11.31 -8.93 -7.42
N SER A 37 12.48 -8.38 -7.13
CA SER A 37 12.61 -7.23 -6.24
C SER A 37 13.32 -6.09 -6.94
N VAL A 38 12.72 -4.91 -6.93
CA VAL A 38 13.29 -3.71 -7.55
C VAL A 38 13.37 -2.62 -6.49
N ASN A 39 14.59 -2.15 -6.22
CA ASN A 39 14.86 -1.09 -5.27
C ASN A 39 15.50 0.10 -6.00
N ASP A 40 14.66 0.97 -6.55
CA ASP A 40 15.10 2.04 -7.45
C ASP A 40 14.24 3.32 -7.34
N SER A 41 14.50 4.31 -8.20
CA SER A 41 13.63 5.48 -8.37
C SER A 41 12.23 5.07 -8.87
N PRO A 42 11.17 5.81 -8.54
CA PRO A 42 9.82 5.51 -9.01
C PRO A 42 9.72 5.53 -10.52
N GLU A 43 10.43 6.45 -11.18
CA GLU A 43 10.47 6.59 -12.63
C GLU A 43 11.12 5.35 -13.28
N ALA A 44 12.20 4.85 -12.66
CA ALA A 44 12.86 3.60 -13.07
C ALA A 44 11.96 2.37 -12.84
N CYS A 45 11.32 2.28 -11.67
CA CYS A 45 10.36 1.20 -11.35
C CYS A 45 9.15 1.22 -12.29
N ALA A 46 8.62 2.39 -12.61
CA ALA A 46 7.54 2.65 -13.58
C ALA A 46 7.93 2.17 -14.99
N ALA A 47 9.06 2.65 -15.50
CA ALA A 47 9.58 2.24 -16.80
C ALA A 47 9.79 0.71 -16.88
N PHE A 48 10.37 0.12 -15.83
CA PHE A 48 10.56 -1.31 -15.73
C PHE A 48 9.23 -2.08 -15.71
N ASN A 49 8.27 -1.64 -14.90
CA ASN A 49 6.96 -2.27 -14.80
C ASN A 49 6.21 -2.27 -16.15
N ARG A 50 6.35 -1.21 -16.96
CA ARG A 50 5.81 -1.18 -18.34
C ARG A 50 6.51 -2.14 -19.29
N ALA A 51 7.80 -2.37 -19.09
CA ALA A 51 8.62 -3.16 -20.00
C ALA A 51 8.63 -4.67 -19.68
N ILE A 52 8.29 -5.05 -18.45
CA ILE A 52 8.17 -6.46 -18.07
C ILE A 52 6.74 -6.96 -18.33
N SER A 53 6.65 -8.13 -18.97
CA SER A 53 5.42 -8.92 -18.99
C SER A 53 5.62 -10.10 -18.04
N VAL A 54 4.97 -10.01 -16.89
CA VAL A 54 4.95 -11.09 -15.90
C VAL A 54 3.70 -11.93 -16.18
N ASP A 55 3.86 -12.89 -17.09
CA ASP A 55 2.80 -13.80 -17.56
C ASP A 55 2.31 -14.78 -16.46
N ASP A 56 2.95 -14.85 -15.28
CA ASP A 56 2.67 -15.87 -14.26
C ASP A 56 1.93 -15.30 -13.03
N GLU A 57 0.78 -15.88 -12.71
CA GLU A 57 -0.02 -15.66 -11.49
C GLU A 57 0.66 -16.19 -10.22
N ARG A 58 1.92 -16.62 -10.28
CA ARG A 58 2.71 -17.10 -9.14
C ARG A 58 3.93 -16.24 -8.84
N THR A 59 4.16 -15.16 -9.59
CA THR A 59 5.30 -14.29 -9.35
C THR A 59 5.04 -13.34 -8.18
N ALA A 60 5.95 -13.33 -7.22
CA ALA A 60 6.03 -12.34 -6.15
C ALA A 60 6.86 -11.13 -6.62
N ILE A 61 6.23 -9.96 -6.72
CA ILE A 61 6.92 -8.72 -7.10
C ILE A 61 7.05 -7.82 -5.86
N SER A 62 8.22 -7.23 -5.64
CA SER A 62 8.50 -6.34 -4.53
C SER A 62 9.18 -5.07 -5.01
N PHE A 63 8.48 -3.94 -4.91
CA PHE A 63 9.06 -2.62 -5.18
C PHE A 63 9.44 -1.97 -3.86
N GLY A 64 10.73 -1.69 -3.67
CA GLY A 64 11.26 -1.01 -2.49
C GLY A 64 11.75 0.39 -2.85
N ARG A 65 11.46 1.40 -2.02
CA ARG A 65 12.04 2.73 -2.21
C ARG A 65 12.48 3.35 -0.91
N ARG A 66 13.61 4.08 -0.95
CA ARG A 66 14.01 4.97 0.13
C ARG A 66 13.15 6.23 0.15
N TYR A 67 12.50 6.51 1.27
CA TYR A 67 11.73 7.71 1.51
C TYR A 67 12.50 8.63 2.46
N THR A 68 12.90 9.80 1.98
CA THR A 68 13.74 10.75 2.72
C THR A 68 13.02 12.06 3.06
N ASP A 69 12.07 12.49 2.22
CA ASP A 69 11.30 13.71 2.42
C ASP A 69 9.97 13.70 1.63
N GLN A 70 9.14 14.74 1.86
CA GLN A 70 7.85 14.91 1.20
C GLN A 70 7.94 15.17 -0.31
N ARG A 71 9.08 15.62 -0.85
CA ARG A 71 9.22 15.91 -2.29
C ARG A 71 9.12 14.65 -3.12
N GLY A 72 9.48 13.50 -2.54
CA GLY A 72 9.36 12.19 -3.19
C GLY A 72 7.93 11.64 -3.27
N LEU A 73 6.93 12.25 -2.63
CA LEU A 73 5.56 11.70 -2.56
C LEU A 73 4.86 11.69 -3.93
N GLU A 74 5.05 12.73 -4.74
CA GLU A 74 4.40 12.81 -6.06
C GLU A 74 4.89 11.70 -6.99
N SER A 75 6.21 11.52 -7.12
CA SER A 75 6.79 10.41 -7.89
C SER A 75 6.33 9.03 -7.37
N ILE A 76 6.16 8.86 -6.05
CA ILE A 76 5.59 7.62 -5.48
C ILE A 76 4.15 7.46 -5.97
N ALA A 77 3.33 8.50 -5.88
CA ALA A 77 1.95 8.46 -6.32
C ALA A 77 1.83 8.08 -7.80
N GLU A 78 2.63 8.70 -8.66
CA GLU A 78 2.68 8.40 -10.09
C GLU A 78 3.03 6.94 -10.33
N PHE A 79 4.11 6.45 -9.73
CA PHE A 79 4.50 5.05 -9.86
C PHE A 79 3.39 4.09 -9.40
N MET A 80 2.77 4.34 -8.24
CA MET A 80 1.70 3.46 -7.73
C MET A 80 0.51 3.38 -8.67
N ARG A 81 0.18 4.46 -9.40
CA ARG A 81 -0.89 4.47 -10.40
C ARG A 81 -0.55 3.61 -11.63
N GLU A 82 0.74 3.46 -11.94
CA GLU A 82 1.21 2.62 -13.06
C GLU A 82 1.25 1.13 -12.71
N ILE A 83 1.11 0.75 -11.45
CA ILE A 83 1.11 -0.66 -11.04
C ILE A 83 -0.28 -1.25 -11.26
N PRO A 84 -0.45 -2.22 -12.17
CA PRO A 84 -1.75 -2.82 -12.43
C PRO A 84 -2.19 -3.69 -11.25
N ILE A 85 -3.09 -3.17 -10.42
CA ILE A 85 -3.84 -3.98 -9.45
C ILE A 85 -5.03 -4.58 -10.18
N SER A 86 -4.78 -5.71 -10.82
CA SER A 86 -5.84 -6.50 -11.47
C SER A 86 -6.74 -7.17 -10.43
N GLN A 87 -7.90 -7.66 -10.89
CA GLN A 87 -8.87 -8.42 -10.08
C GLN A 87 -8.29 -9.68 -9.38
N ARG A 88 -7.09 -10.12 -9.76
CA ARG A 88 -6.37 -11.23 -9.10
C ARG A 88 -5.96 -10.92 -7.65
N PHE A 89 -5.95 -9.67 -7.22
CA PHE A 89 -5.66 -9.32 -5.82
C PHE A 89 -6.96 -8.98 -5.10
N THR A 90 -7.33 -9.81 -4.13
CA THR A 90 -8.56 -9.67 -3.33
C THR A 90 -8.28 -9.21 -1.91
N ALA A 91 -7.03 -9.32 -1.45
CA ALA A 91 -6.62 -8.96 -0.10
C ALA A 91 -5.47 -7.94 -0.11
N LEU A 92 -5.52 -7.00 0.82
CA LEU A 92 -4.46 -6.03 1.09
C LEU A 92 -4.10 -6.06 2.59
N GLU A 93 -2.84 -6.35 2.89
CA GLU A 93 -2.24 -6.03 4.19
C GLU A 93 -1.43 -4.73 4.06
N ALA A 94 -1.87 -3.67 4.74
CA ALA A 94 -1.13 -2.43 4.83
C ALA A 94 -0.51 -2.32 6.23
N SER A 95 0.79 -2.04 6.31
CA SER A 95 1.51 -1.94 7.58
C SER A 95 2.52 -0.83 7.67
N ALA A 96 2.65 -0.24 8.86
CA ALA A 96 3.65 0.78 9.19
C ALA A 96 4.43 0.31 10.42
N ARG A 97 5.70 -0.07 10.24
CA ARG A 97 6.50 -0.78 11.25
C ARG A 97 7.84 -0.10 11.49
N HIS A 98 8.30 -0.05 12.74
CA HIS A 98 9.72 0.15 13.04
C HIS A 98 10.44 -1.18 12.87
N VAL A 99 11.63 -1.15 12.29
CA VAL A 99 12.47 -2.33 12.16
C VAL A 99 13.50 -2.29 13.29
N ASP A 100 13.77 -3.46 13.90
CA ASP A 100 14.49 -3.73 15.16
C ASP A 100 15.79 -2.94 15.41
N SER A 101 16.36 -2.28 14.40
CA SER A 101 17.56 -1.44 14.52
C SER A 101 17.30 0.00 15.00
N SER A 102 16.05 0.43 15.24
CA SER A 102 15.62 1.84 15.53
C SER A 102 15.99 2.88 14.46
N LYS A 103 16.74 2.47 13.43
CA LYS A 103 17.26 3.30 12.35
C LYS A 103 16.42 3.19 11.09
N GLN A 104 15.44 2.31 11.06
CA GLN A 104 14.64 2.04 9.88
C GLN A 104 13.16 1.95 10.23
N ARG A 105 12.33 2.54 9.38
CA ARG A 105 10.87 2.50 9.43
C ARG A 105 10.35 2.12 8.06
N ASN A 106 9.33 1.26 8.01
CA ASN A 106 8.79 0.73 6.77
C ASN A 106 7.29 0.99 6.69
N VAL A 107 6.83 1.45 5.54
CA VAL A 107 5.43 1.36 5.12
C VAL A 107 5.36 0.28 4.05
N ASN A 108 4.52 -0.74 4.26
CA ASN A 108 4.32 -1.84 3.32
C ASN A 108 2.85 -1.94 2.92
N PHE A 109 2.59 -2.21 1.65
CA PHE A 109 1.31 -2.64 1.12
C PHE A 109 1.54 -3.98 0.43
N HIS A 110 0.97 -5.04 0.99
CA HIS A 110 1.10 -6.40 0.50
C HIS A 110 -0.24 -6.86 -0.06
N LEU A 111 -0.32 -6.90 -1.38
CA LEU A 111 -1.47 -7.38 -2.14
C LEU A 111 -1.29 -8.86 -2.44
N HIS A 112 -2.32 -9.65 -2.17
CA HIS A 112 -2.31 -11.08 -2.44
C HIS A 112 -3.72 -11.57 -2.80
N HIS A 113 -3.78 -12.79 -3.32
CA HIS A 113 -5.02 -13.51 -3.53
C HIS A 113 -5.21 -14.49 -2.37
N ASP A 114 -6.40 -14.53 -1.77
CA ASP A 114 -6.68 -15.40 -0.61
C ASP A 114 -6.45 -16.90 -0.92
N PHE A 115 -6.54 -17.28 -2.19
CA PHE A 115 -6.41 -18.67 -2.65
C PHE A 115 -5.29 -18.88 -3.69
N GLY A 116 -4.44 -17.88 -3.94
CA GLY A 116 -3.47 -17.87 -5.04
C GLY A 116 -2.02 -17.65 -4.59
N GLY A 117 -1.06 -17.92 -5.49
CA GLY A 117 0.38 -17.73 -5.23
C GLY A 117 0.92 -16.35 -5.61
N ALA A 118 0.17 -15.53 -6.35
CA ALA A 118 0.57 -14.17 -6.71
C ALA A 118 0.60 -13.28 -5.48
N SER A 119 1.69 -12.54 -5.33
CA SER A 119 1.77 -11.45 -4.37
C SER A 119 2.50 -10.25 -4.95
N LEU A 120 2.07 -9.07 -4.54
CA LEU A 120 2.70 -7.81 -4.89
C LEU A 120 2.96 -7.05 -3.58
N THR A 121 4.22 -6.77 -3.32
CA THR A 121 4.66 -5.98 -2.17
C THR A 121 5.15 -4.63 -2.65
N LEU A 122 4.60 -3.59 -2.05
CA LEU A 122 5.01 -2.21 -2.24
C LEU A 122 5.58 -1.75 -0.91
N ARG A 123 6.86 -1.42 -0.88
CA ARG A 123 7.61 -1.10 0.32
C ARG A 123 8.26 0.27 0.18
N ALA A 124 7.99 1.14 1.13
CA ALA A 124 8.73 2.37 1.32
C ALA A 124 9.51 2.31 2.64
N ILE A 125 10.80 2.61 2.58
CA ILE A 125 11.76 2.48 3.67
C ILE A 125 12.30 3.86 4.00
N MET A 126 12.10 4.31 5.23
CA MET A 126 12.70 5.51 5.77
C MET A 126 13.87 5.13 6.67
N PHE A 127 15.02 5.76 6.46
CA PHE A 127 16.18 5.59 7.34
C PHE A 127 16.37 6.82 8.21
N ARG A 128 16.81 6.60 9.44
CA ARG A 128 17.26 7.68 10.33
C ARG A 128 18.46 8.37 9.66
N PRO A 129 18.50 9.72 9.62
CA PRO A 129 19.67 10.43 9.13
C PRO A 129 20.90 10.07 9.96
N GLU A 130 22.06 9.97 9.32
CA GLU A 130 23.33 9.72 10.02
C GLU A 130 23.77 10.91 10.88
N ARG A 131 23.33 12.13 10.53
CA ARG A 131 23.60 13.37 11.25
C ARG A 131 22.31 14.17 11.42
N GLY A 132 22.04 14.59 12.66
CA GLY A 132 20.88 15.40 13.03
C GLY A 132 19.61 14.60 13.34
N SER A 133 18.61 15.28 13.91
CA SER A 133 17.24 14.76 14.00
C SER A 133 16.51 15.02 12.68
N SER A 134 15.59 14.14 12.32
CA SER A 134 14.65 14.41 11.24
C SER A 134 13.28 14.54 11.88
N ALA A 135 12.71 15.75 11.85
CA ALA A 135 11.37 15.99 12.40
C ALA A 135 10.33 15.02 11.80
N LEU A 136 10.50 14.64 10.54
CA LEU A 136 9.69 13.63 9.88
C LEU A 136 9.94 12.24 10.45
N PHE A 137 11.21 11.82 10.58
CA PHE A 137 11.56 10.51 11.14
C PHE A 137 11.10 10.41 12.58
N ASP A 138 11.36 11.39 13.44
CA ASP A 138 11.07 11.28 14.88
C ASP A 138 9.59 11.53 15.22
N SER A 139 8.77 11.98 14.25
CA SER A 139 7.33 12.14 14.42
C SER A 139 6.61 10.80 14.68
N PRO A 140 5.62 10.76 15.60
CA PRO A 140 4.75 9.59 15.74
C PRO A 140 3.88 9.34 14.51
N ASN A 141 3.65 10.37 13.69
CA ASN A 141 2.81 10.34 12.49
C ASN A 141 3.63 10.31 11.19
N TRP A 142 4.92 9.94 11.27
CA TRP A 142 5.88 9.91 10.17
C TRP A 142 5.38 9.23 8.88
N TYR A 143 4.45 8.27 9.03
CA TYR A 143 3.94 7.46 7.94
C TYR A 143 2.66 8.01 7.29
N HIS A 144 1.96 8.97 7.90
CA HIS A 144 0.59 9.34 7.49
C HIS A 144 0.53 9.84 6.05
N ASP A 145 1.43 10.76 5.66
CA ASP A 145 1.44 11.32 4.30
C ASP A 145 1.78 10.23 3.29
N LEU A 146 2.88 9.51 3.52
CA LEU A 146 3.34 8.41 2.67
C LEU A 146 2.27 7.32 2.51
N TRP A 147 1.66 6.90 3.61
CA TRP A 147 0.57 5.92 3.63
C TRP A 147 -0.61 6.39 2.80
N THR A 148 -1.06 7.62 3.04
CA THR A 148 -2.20 8.21 2.33
C THR A 148 -1.90 8.31 0.85
N THR A 149 -0.71 8.78 0.49
CA THR A 149 -0.25 8.90 -0.90
C THR A 149 -0.24 7.56 -1.61
N ILE A 150 0.32 6.51 -0.99
CA ILE A 150 0.33 5.17 -1.57
C ILE A 150 -1.11 4.66 -1.71
N ALA A 151 -1.88 4.64 -0.62
CA ALA A 151 -3.24 4.09 -0.62
C ALA A 151 -4.16 4.77 -1.64
N MET A 152 -4.13 6.11 -1.72
CA MET A 152 -4.92 6.88 -2.70
C MET A 152 -4.54 6.63 -4.16
N SER A 153 -3.30 6.19 -4.40
CA SER A 153 -2.77 5.98 -5.75
C SER A 153 -3.00 4.56 -6.25
N LEU A 154 -3.36 3.63 -5.35
CA LEU A 154 -3.66 2.25 -5.67
C LEU A 154 -5.11 2.07 -6.11
N GLN A 155 -5.33 1.20 -7.10
CA GLN A 155 -6.68 0.85 -7.57
C GLN A 155 -7.32 -0.21 -6.66
N LEU A 156 -7.76 0.19 -5.46
CA LEU A 156 -8.27 -0.73 -4.42
C LEU A 156 -9.73 -1.20 -4.62
N GLN A 157 -10.32 -0.96 -5.78
CA GLN A 157 -11.74 -1.23 -6.05
C GLN A 157 -12.11 -2.72 -6.02
N HIS A 158 -11.15 -3.63 -6.14
CA HIS A 158 -11.36 -5.08 -6.13
C HIS A 158 -11.04 -5.73 -4.78
N ILE A 159 -10.51 -4.96 -3.82
CA ILE A 159 -10.11 -5.47 -2.51
C ILE A 159 -11.35 -5.79 -1.67
N GLN A 160 -11.41 -7.01 -1.17
CA GLN A 160 -12.47 -7.56 -0.32
C GLN A 160 -12.00 -7.73 1.13
N SER A 161 -10.72 -8.03 1.34
CA SER A 161 -10.09 -8.17 2.65
C SER A 161 -9.03 -7.09 2.87
N LEU A 162 -9.12 -6.36 3.99
CA LEU A 162 -8.18 -5.30 4.34
C LEU A 162 -7.65 -5.52 5.76
N VAL A 163 -6.33 -5.69 5.89
CA VAL A 163 -5.65 -5.83 7.18
C VAL A 163 -4.76 -4.61 7.42
N ILE A 164 -4.92 -3.96 8.56
CA ILE A 164 -4.16 -2.75 8.93
C ILE A 164 -3.32 -3.00 10.18
N LEU A 165 -1.99 -2.98 10.00
CA LEU A 165 -1.03 -3.22 11.08
C LEU A 165 -0.08 -2.03 11.26
N VAL A 166 -0.33 -1.21 12.28
CA VAL A 166 0.58 -0.13 12.63
C VAL A 166 1.39 -0.56 13.87
N ASP A 167 2.62 -0.08 14.01
CA ASP A 167 3.46 -0.33 15.18
C ASP A 167 2.93 0.39 16.43
N SER A 168 3.06 -0.22 17.61
CA SER A 168 2.58 0.34 18.88
C SER A 168 3.16 1.73 19.17
N VAL A 169 4.42 1.96 18.78
CA VAL A 169 5.14 3.23 18.92
C VAL A 169 4.78 4.29 17.88
N ALA A 170 4.13 3.90 16.77
CA ALA A 170 3.59 4.85 15.80
C ALA A 170 2.18 5.31 16.24
N GLY A 171 1.86 6.57 15.93
CA GLY A 171 0.56 7.16 16.20
C GLY A 171 -0.56 6.42 15.47
N ALA A 172 -1.76 6.40 16.05
CA ALA A 172 -2.92 5.78 15.41
C ALA A 172 -3.35 6.56 14.15
N LEU A 173 -3.84 5.84 13.14
CA LEU A 173 -4.50 6.43 11.98
C LEU A 173 -5.60 7.40 12.42
N THR A 174 -5.57 8.62 11.90
CA THR A 174 -6.63 9.61 12.14
C THR A 174 -7.86 9.34 11.27
N LYS A 175 -9.02 9.89 11.64
CA LYS A 175 -10.23 9.89 10.80
C LYS A 175 -9.96 10.32 9.36
N SER A 176 -9.19 11.41 9.19
CA SER A 176 -8.83 11.94 7.87
C SER A 176 -7.98 10.94 7.07
N THR A 177 -7.02 10.29 7.74
CA THR A 177 -6.15 9.28 7.11
C THR A 177 -6.97 8.09 6.62
N TRP A 178 -7.92 7.59 7.42
CA TRP A 178 -8.85 6.54 7.02
C TRP A 178 -9.64 6.91 5.77
N LEU A 179 -10.32 8.05 5.79
CA LEU A 179 -11.17 8.51 4.70
C LEU A 179 -10.39 8.72 3.40
N LYS A 180 -9.23 9.38 3.47
CA LYS A 180 -8.39 9.60 2.30
C LYS A 180 -7.87 8.27 1.74
N SER A 181 -7.38 7.40 2.61
CA SER A 181 -6.72 6.15 2.19
C SER A 181 -7.68 5.12 1.59
N PHE A 182 -8.90 4.99 2.11
CA PHE A 182 -9.73 3.81 1.79
C PHE A 182 -11.16 4.10 1.36
N SER A 183 -11.56 5.37 1.17
CA SER A 183 -12.93 5.68 0.71
C SER A 183 -13.29 5.13 -0.68
N HIS A 184 -12.28 4.82 -1.49
CA HIS A 184 -12.45 4.24 -2.82
C HIS A 184 -12.45 2.69 -2.80
N ALA A 185 -12.10 2.06 -1.68
CA ALA A 185 -12.09 0.59 -1.51
C ALA A 185 -13.49 0.06 -1.14
N LYS A 186 -14.44 0.18 -2.07
CA LYS A 186 -15.88 -0.01 -1.82
C LYS A 186 -16.31 -1.47 -1.58
N LEU A 187 -15.50 -2.43 -2.01
CA LEU A 187 -15.83 -3.86 -1.95
C LEU A 187 -15.31 -4.57 -0.68
N VAL A 188 -14.63 -3.85 0.20
CA VAL A 188 -14.13 -4.43 1.46
C VAL A 188 -15.30 -4.93 2.30
N THR A 189 -15.28 -6.23 2.57
CA THR A 189 -16.23 -6.97 3.41
C THR A 189 -15.57 -7.58 4.64
N VAL A 190 -14.25 -7.71 4.64
CA VAL A 190 -13.46 -8.13 5.80
C VAL A 190 -12.46 -7.01 6.08
N LEU A 191 -12.48 -6.50 7.31
CA LEU A 191 -11.50 -5.56 7.82
C LEU A 191 -10.79 -6.26 8.98
N ASP A 192 -9.50 -6.03 9.20
CA ASP A 192 -8.81 -6.42 10.42
C ASP A 192 -7.97 -5.23 10.87
N VAL A 193 -8.19 -4.80 12.10
CA VAL A 193 -7.61 -3.59 12.68
C VAL A 193 -7.28 -3.81 14.14
N GLN A 194 -6.11 -3.32 14.56
CA GLN A 194 -5.77 -3.33 15.98
C GLN A 194 -6.74 -2.46 16.80
N SER A 195 -7.06 -2.89 18.01
CA SER A 195 -8.06 -2.27 18.90
C SER A 195 -7.90 -0.75 19.09
N ARG A 196 -6.66 -0.25 19.13
CA ARG A 196 -6.35 1.18 19.26
C ARG A 196 -6.81 2.05 18.08
N HIS A 197 -7.07 1.46 16.90
CA HIS A 197 -7.57 2.19 15.74
C HIS A 197 -9.10 2.28 15.69
N ILE A 198 -9.81 1.52 16.54
CA ILE A 198 -11.27 1.39 16.50
C ILE A 198 -11.99 2.72 16.70
N LEU A 199 -11.48 3.59 17.59
CA LEU A 199 -12.11 4.89 17.84
C LEU A 199 -12.09 5.79 16.59
N ALA A 200 -10.92 5.93 15.97
CA ALA A 200 -10.76 6.75 14.77
C ALA A 200 -11.50 6.16 13.56
N LEU A 201 -11.51 4.83 13.45
CA LEU A 201 -12.29 4.11 12.43
C LEU A 201 -13.80 4.34 12.62
N SER A 202 -14.30 4.22 13.85
CA SER A 202 -15.71 4.48 14.18
C SER A 202 -16.12 5.91 13.78
N GLN A 203 -15.30 6.90 14.09
CA GLN A 203 -15.55 8.29 13.67
C GLN A 203 -15.50 8.50 12.14
N ALA A 204 -14.75 7.67 11.41
CA ALA A 204 -14.68 7.68 9.96
C ALA A 204 -15.89 7.00 9.31
N LEU A 205 -16.37 5.89 9.88
CA LEU A 205 -17.57 5.17 9.46
C LEU A 205 -18.85 5.97 9.76
N TYR A 206 -18.88 6.62 10.93
CA TYR A 206 -20.01 7.39 11.44
C TYR A 206 -19.59 8.84 11.66
N PRO A 207 -19.53 9.67 10.61
CA PRO A 207 -19.35 11.10 10.82
C PRO A 207 -20.49 11.60 11.70
N GLN A 208 -20.13 12.21 12.84
CA GLN A 208 -21.09 12.78 13.78
C GLN A 208 -22.13 13.62 13.01
N LYS A 209 -23.40 13.24 13.19
CA LYS A 209 -24.54 13.87 12.53
C LYS A 209 -24.51 15.37 12.82
N THR A 210 -24.23 16.18 11.82
CA THR A 210 -24.72 17.56 11.83
C THR A 210 -26.21 17.51 11.50
N PRO A 211 -27.08 18.16 12.29
CA PRO A 211 -28.54 17.98 12.24
C PRO A 211 -29.20 18.36 10.90
N THR A 212 -28.46 18.91 9.94
CA THR A 212 -28.98 19.43 8.67
C THR A 212 -28.67 18.60 7.43
N ARG A 213 -27.96 17.46 7.53
CA ARG A 213 -27.71 16.59 6.36
C ARG A 213 -27.84 15.09 6.69
N THR A 214 -29.03 14.56 6.47
CA THR A 214 -29.36 13.12 6.40
C THR A 214 -28.84 12.47 5.12
N LYS A 215 -27.57 12.69 4.77
CA LYS A 215 -26.85 11.80 3.85
C LYS A 215 -25.91 10.98 4.71
N ILE A 216 -26.35 9.77 5.07
CA ILE A 216 -25.47 8.73 5.63
C ILE A 216 -24.27 8.68 4.69
N SER A 217 -23.12 9.16 5.15
CA SER A 217 -21.93 9.20 4.32
C SER A 217 -21.55 7.75 4.05
N GLN A 218 -21.80 7.27 2.84
CA GLN A 218 -21.34 5.98 2.32
C GLN A 218 -19.82 6.02 2.05
N CYS A 219 -19.06 6.73 2.88
CA CYS A 219 -17.71 7.16 2.55
C CYS A 219 -16.67 6.07 2.79
N LEU A 220 -16.84 5.19 3.77
CA LEU A 220 -15.88 4.14 4.09
C LEU A 220 -16.62 2.80 4.24
N PHE A 221 -16.22 1.81 3.44
CA PHE A 221 -16.74 0.43 3.48
C PHE A 221 -18.27 0.33 3.61
N PRO A 222 -19.03 0.79 2.60
CA PRO A 222 -20.50 0.83 2.68
C PRO A 222 -21.12 -0.54 2.99
N ARG A 223 -20.47 -1.64 2.61
CA ARG A 223 -20.91 -3.01 2.92
C ARG A 223 -20.77 -3.38 4.40
N LEU A 224 -19.72 -2.93 5.07
CA LEU A 224 -19.55 -3.13 6.52
C LEU A 224 -20.54 -2.30 7.33
N GLY A 225 -20.84 -1.07 6.87
CA GLY A 225 -21.84 -0.21 7.51
C GLY A 225 -23.23 -0.86 7.61
N LEU A 226 -23.65 -1.59 6.57
CA LEU A 226 -24.92 -2.31 6.57
C LEU A 226 -24.98 -3.45 7.59
N LEU A 227 -23.87 -4.17 7.81
CA LEU A 227 -23.78 -5.25 8.79
C LEU A 227 -23.83 -4.72 10.22
N SER A 228 -23.15 -3.59 10.48
CA SER A 228 -23.12 -2.98 11.82
C SER A 228 -24.44 -2.33 12.26
N LEU A 229 -25.34 -1.99 11.32
CA LEU A 229 -26.69 -1.48 11.65
C LEU A 229 -27.67 -2.59 12.04
N ALA A 230 -27.38 -3.84 11.70
CA ALA A 230 -28.21 -4.99 12.03
C ALA A 230 -27.91 -5.58 13.43
N ILE A 231 -26.80 -5.18 14.07
CA ILE A 231 -26.32 -5.76 15.33
C ILE A 231 -26.13 -4.62 16.36
N GLN A 232 -26.97 -4.58 17.40
CA GLN A 232 -26.82 -3.61 18.51
C GLN A 232 -25.53 -3.85 19.32
N PRO A 233 -24.95 -2.80 19.94
CA PRO A 233 -23.56 -2.81 20.39
C PRO A 233 -23.44 -3.47 21.77
N LYS A 234 -23.07 -4.75 21.79
CA LYS A 234 -22.29 -5.35 22.88
C LYS A 234 -21.12 -6.13 22.28
N GLY A 235 -20.04 -5.41 21.99
CA GLY A 235 -18.79 -5.95 21.46
C GLY A 235 -18.74 -5.92 19.94
N LEU A 236 -18.02 -4.94 19.40
CA LEU A 236 -17.64 -4.92 17.99
C LEU A 236 -16.70 -6.12 17.75
N TYR A 237 -17.19 -7.17 17.12
CA TYR A 237 -16.30 -8.13 16.45
C TYR A 237 -16.26 -7.75 14.98
N ILE A 238 -15.02 -7.74 14.50
CA ILE A 238 -14.60 -7.60 13.13
C ILE A 238 -13.66 -8.82 13.00
N PHE A 239 -13.94 -9.93 12.29
CA PHE A 239 -15.10 -10.86 12.17
C PHE A 239 -16.55 -10.37 12.19
#